data_AF-A0A9D4HGN8-F1
#
_entry.id   AF-A0A9D4HGN8-F1
#
_cell.length_a   1.000
_cell.length_b   1.000
_cell.length_c   1.000
_cell.angle_alpha   90.00
_cell.angle_beta   90.00
_cell.angle_gamma   90.00
#
_symmetry.space_group_name_H-M   'P 1'
#
loop_
_entity.id
_entity.type
_entity.pdbx_description
1 polymer ?
#
loop_
_entity_poly.entity_id
_entity_poly.type
_entity_poly.pdbx_seq_one_letter_code
_entity_poly.pdbx_strand_id
1 'polypeptide(L)'
;MDDHIVPGRELSVTTSEEQLTFKQKAKCSASEALVKYSEEEKRVIEKLTRKQKDSVHWLKYSQGIITSPNFNGVANHSRVIARKGINQATVSLVAALLGGSLIKGNKATRYGQRQEQKAVAEYLALMKSSHKRCSVDECGLVISKEFDYLETS
;
A
#
# COMPACT_ATOMS: atom_id res chain seq x y z
N MET A 1 32.56 -16.98 55.86
CA MET A 1 32.73 -18.08 54.90
C MET A 1 32.06 -17.62 53.64
N ASP A 2 32.93 -17.15 52.76
CA ASP A 2 32.88 -16.88 51.32
C ASP A 2 31.53 -16.94 50.58
N ASP A 3 31.24 -15.89 49.79
CA ASP A 3 31.39 -16.01 48.33
C ASP A 3 31.17 -14.67 47.57
N HIS A 4 31.94 -14.53 46.49
CA HIS A 4 32.13 -13.39 45.59
C HIS A 4 30.90 -12.97 44.77
N ILE A 5 30.66 -11.64 44.59
CA ILE A 5 30.01 -11.07 43.38
C ILE A 5 30.57 -9.66 43.06
N VAL A 6 30.95 -9.47 41.80
CA VAL A 6 31.49 -8.25 41.15
C VAL A 6 30.40 -7.18 40.97
N PRO A 7 30.72 -5.87 41.12
CA PRO A 7 29.73 -4.80 41.04
C PRO A 7 29.19 -4.55 39.63
N GLY A 8 27.86 -4.56 39.51
CA GLY A 8 27.10 -4.16 38.33
C GLY A 8 27.17 -2.66 38.09
N ARG A 9 27.41 -2.31 36.83
CA ARG A 9 27.43 -0.94 36.30
C ARG A 9 26.02 -0.36 36.26
N GLU A 10 25.82 0.74 36.97
CA GLU A 10 24.70 1.66 36.78
C GLU A 10 24.79 2.29 35.38
N LEU A 11 23.69 2.28 34.64
CA LEU A 11 23.51 3.10 33.44
C LEU A 11 22.25 3.94 33.64
N SER A 12 22.50 5.15 34.10
CA SER A 12 21.55 6.25 34.22
C SER A 12 21.08 6.73 32.84
N VAL A 13 19.78 7.01 32.77
CA VAL A 13 19.09 7.74 31.71
C VAL A 13 19.72 9.10 31.47
N THR A 14 20.07 9.40 30.22
CA THR A 14 20.22 10.78 29.74
C THR A 14 19.50 10.95 28.42
N THR A 15 18.38 11.65 28.49
CA THR A 15 17.65 12.24 27.37
C THR A 15 18.54 13.30 26.72
N SER A 16 18.81 13.19 25.41
CA SER A 16 19.33 14.29 24.62
C SER A 16 18.55 14.42 23.32
N GLU A 17 17.87 15.55 23.21
CA GLU A 17 17.22 16.08 22.03
C GLU A 17 18.24 16.23 20.89
N GLU A 18 18.04 15.52 19.78
CA GLU A 18 18.65 15.90 18.50
C GLU A 18 17.56 16.36 17.53
N GLN A 19 17.39 17.68 17.52
CA GLN A 19 16.74 18.45 16.46
C GLN A 19 17.49 18.22 15.14
N LEU A 20 16.98 17.34 14.26
CA LEU A 20 17.51 17.20 12.91
C LEU A 20 16.94 18.30 12.00
N THR A 21 17.74 19.35 11.81
CA THR A 21 17.48 20.40 10.82
C THR A 21 17.48 19.83 9.40
N PHE A 22 16.34 19.91 8.72
CA PHE A 22 16.18 19.52 7.32
C PHE A 22 16.77 20.60 6.39
N LYS A 23 18.04 20.46 6.01
CA LYS A 23 18.60 21.20 4.88
C LYS A 23 18.08 20.59 3.59
N GLN A 24 17.05 21.22 3.02
CA GLN A 24 16.51 20.86 1.71
C GLN A 24 17.49 21.29 0.61
N LYS A 25 18.35 20.37 0.19
CA LYS A 25 19.00 20.38 -1.13
C LYS A 25 19.18 18.94 -1.61
N ALA A 26 18.32 18.53 -2.54
CA ALA A 26 18.65 17.44 -3.46
C ALA A 26 18.10 17.80 -4.84
N LYS A 27 19.04 18.12 -5.75
CA LYS A 27 18.82 17.95 -7.19
C LYS A 27 18.46 16.49 -7.41
N CYS A 28 17.25 16.21 -7.87
CA CYS A 28 16.83 14.86 -8.22
C CYS A 28 17.60 14.44 -9.49
N SER A 29 18.65 13.64 -9.34
CA SER A 29 19.20 12.86 -10.45
C SER A 29 18.23 11.71 -10.70
N ALA A 30 17.60 11.69 -11.87
CA ALA A 30 16.53 10.78 -12.28
C ALA A 30 17.00 9.31 -12.48
N SER A 31 17.74 8.77 -11.52
CA SER A 31 18.24 7.39 -11.51
C SER A 31 18.21 6.78 -10.10
N GLU A 32 17.25 7.16 -9.26
CA GLU A 32 16.88 6.29 -8.15
C GLU A 32 16.32 5.01 -8.78
N ALA A 33 17.04 3.91 -8.62
CA ALA A 33 16.62 2.61 -9.12
C ALA A 33 15.18 2.36 -8.66
N LEU A 34 14.30 1.99 -9.61
CA LEU A 34 12.95 1.53 -9.28
C LEU A 34 13.07 0.51 -8.15
N VAL A 35 12.30 0.72 -7.07
CA VAL A 35 12.29 -0.19 -5.92
C VAL A 35 11.97 -1.59 -6.46
N LYS A 36 12.92 -2.51 -6.32
CA LYS A 36 12.75 -3.90 -6.70
C LYS A 36 12.46 -4.71 -5.45
N TYR A 37 11.48 -5.59 -5.54
CA TYR A 37 11.15 -6.51 -4.46
C TYR A 37 11.53 -7.92 -4.90
N SER A 38 12.19 -8.67 -4.03
CA SER A 38 12.32 -10.12 -4.17
C SER A 38 10.95 -10.81 -4.07
N GLU A 39 10.84 -12.04 -4.56
CA GLU A 39 9.58 -12.80 -4.47
C GLU A 39 9.17 -13.07 -3.02
N GLU A 40 10.15 -13.25 -2.12
CA GLU A 40 9.93 -13.39 -0.68
C GLU A 40 9.35 -12.11 -0.08
N GLU A 41 9.89 -10.94 -0.43
CA GLU A 41 9.38 -9.65 0.03
C GLU A 41 7.97 -9.40 -0.48
N LYS A 42 7.67 -9.71 -1.75
CA LYS A 42 6.32 -9.60 -2.32
C LYS A 42 5.30 -10.43 -1.54
N ARG A 43 5.67 -11.65 -1.11
CA ARG A 43 4.82 -12.50 -0.27
C ARG A 43 4.62 -11.95 1.13
N VAL A 44 5.65 -11.33 1.72
CA VAL A 44 5.53 -10.69 3.03
C VAL A 44 4.62 -9.46 2.94
N ILE A 45 4.78 -8.65 1.89
CA ILE A 45 3.93 -7.48 1.62
C ILE A 45 2.47 -7.91 1.50
N GLU A 46 2.15 -8.93 0.68
CA GLU A 46 0.79 -9.45 0.54
C GLU A 46 0.18 -9.79 1.91
N LYS A 47 0.90 -10.56 2.74
CA LYS A 47 0.41 -10.95 4.07
C LYS A 47 0.17 -9.76 5.00
N LEU A 48 1.08 -8.79 5.03
CA LEU A 48 0.98 -7.59 5.89
C LEU A 48 -0.16 -6.65 5.46
N THR A 49 -0.63 -6.80 4.23
CA THR A 49 -1.57 -5.89 3.59
C THR A 49 -2.96 -6.51 3.39
N ARG A 50 -3.22 -7.74 3.87
CA ARG A 50 -4.55 -8.41 3.75
C ARG A 50 -5.72 -7.63 4.34
N LYS A 51 -5.48 -6.82 5.38
CA LYS A 51 -6.51 -5.92 5.95
C LYS A 51 -6.79 -4.68 5.08
N GLN A 52 -6.22 -4.65 3.89
CA GLN A 52 -6.41 -3.63 2.88
C GLN A 52 -6.21 -2.22 3.42
N LYS A 53 -7.15 -1.31 3.08
CA LYS A 53 -7.17 0.09 3.51
C LYS A 53 -7.08 0.32 5.02
N ASP A 54 -7.37 -0.71 5.84
CA ASP A 54 -7.31 -0.63 7.30
C ASP A 54 -5.90 -0.98 7.84
N SER A 55 -4.96 -1.41 6.97
CA SER A 55 -3.55 -1.63 7.30
C SER A 55 -2.72 -0.37 7.05
N VAL A 56 -1.95 0.07 8.04
CA VAL A 56 -0.95 1.15 7.87
C VAL A 56 0.08 0.79 6.80
N HIS A 57 0.36 -0.51 6.63
CA HIS A 57 1.28 -1.00 5.61
C HIS A 57 0.71 -0.88 4.20
N TRP A 58 -0.61 -0.94 4.03
CA TRP A 58 -1.22 -0.82 2.70
C TRP A 58 -0.85 0.49 2.04
N LEU A 59 -1.12 1.61 2.73
CA LEU A 59 -0.82 2.94 2.21
C LEU A 59 0.68 3.11 1.94
N LYS A 60 1.53 2.55 2.81
CA LYS A 60 2.99 2.60 2.65
C LYS A 60 3.45 1.90 1.36
N TYR A 61 2.92 0.71 1.08
CA TYR A 61 3.36 -0.09 -0.06
C TYR A 61 2.66 0.28 -1.37
N SER A 62 1.42 0.79 -1.34
CA SER A 62 0.70 1.22 -2.55
C SER A 62 1.15 2.59 -3.08
N GLN A 63 1.86 3.38 -2.25
CA GLN A 63 2.35 4.70 -2.65
C GLN A 63 3.41 4.59 -3.75
N GLY A 64 3.21 5.33 -4.84
CA GLY A 64 4.10 5.35 -6.00
C GLY A 64 3.92 4.15 -6.93
N ILE A 65 2.96 3.25 -6.66
CA ILE A 65 2.68 2.07 -7.49
C ILE A 65 1.42 2.30 -8.33
N ILE A 66 1.42 1.76 -9.54
CA ILE A 66 0.25 1.73 -10.41
C ILE A 66 -0.64 0.57 -9.94
N THR A 67 -1.82 0.92 -9.45
CA THR A 67 -2.82 0.02 -8.87
C THR A 67 -3.96 -0.20 -9.85
N SER A 68 -4.70 -1.30 -9.72
CA SER A 68 -5.89 -1.56 -10.56
C SER A 68 -6.86 -0.36 -10.65
N PRO A 69 -7.19 0.37 -9.56
CA PRO A 69 -8.03 1.57 -9.64
C PRO A 69 -7.45 2.74 -10.45
N ASN A 70 -6.14 2.94 -10.45
CA ASN A 70 -5.49 4.09 -11.11
C ASN A 70 -4.92 3.76 -12.51
N PHE A 71 -4.80 2.47 -12.84
CA PHE A 71 -4.23 1.97 -14.10
C PHE A 71 -4.84 2.63 -15.33
N ASN A 72 -6.17 2.70 -15.39
CA ASN A 72 -6.86 3.30 -16.55
C ASN A 72 -6.50 4.80 -16.72
N GLY A 73 -6.32 5.52 -15.60
CA GLY A 73 -5.90 6.91 -15.61
C GLY A 73 -4.49 7.09 -16.15
N VAL A 74 -3.57 6.19 -15.79
CA VAL A 74 -2.20 6.18 -16.32
C VAL A 74 -2.19 5.79 -17.81
N ALA A 75 -2.83 4.68 -18.16
CA ALA A 75 -2.83 4.14 -19.52
C ALA A 75 -3.43 5.10 -20.55
N ASN A 76 -4.45 5.88 -20.17
CA ASN A 76 -5.11 6.84 -21.04
C ASN A 76 -4.67 8.29 -20.84
N HIS A 77 -3.59 8.54 -20.09
CA HIS A 77 -3.17 9.90 -19.69
C HIS A 77 -3.03 10.85 -20.89
N SER A 78 -2.44 10.41 -22.00
CA SER A 78 -2.29 11.21 -23.24
C SER A 78 -3.65 11.62 -23.84
N ARG A 79 -4.63 10.72 -23.85
CA ARG A 79 -6.00 10.99 -24.34
C ARG A 79 -6.74 11.93 -23.40
N VAL A 80 -6.49 11.82 -22.09
CA VAL A 80 -7.06 12.72 -21.09
C VAL A 80 -6.49 14.13 -21.23
N ILE A 81 -5.17 14.27 -21.42
CA ILE A 81 -4.52 15.57 -21.71
C ILE A 81 -5.13 16.20 -22.95
N ALA A 82 -5.27 15.43 -24.04
CA ALA A 82 -5.84 15.93 -25.29
C ALA A 82 -7.27 16.48 -25.13
N ARG A 83 -8.05 15.97 -24.15
CA ARG A 83 -9.43 16.39 -23.90
C ARG A 83 -9.57 17.49 -22.85
N LYS A 84 -8.72 17.51 -21.81
CA LYS A 84 -8.88 18.36 -20.61
C LYS A 84 -7.78 19.43 -20.44
N GLY A 85 -6.75 19.41 -21.28
CA GLY A 85 -5.55 20.22 -21.11
C GLY A 85 -4.56 19.64 -20.09
N ILE A 86 -3.30 20.04 -20.21
CA ILE A 86 -2.15 19.46 -19.49
C ILE A 86 -2.30 19.60 -17.97
N ASN A 87 -2.58 20.81 -17.48
CA ASN A 87 -2.51 21.10 -16.04
C ASN A 87 -3.57 20.37 -15.20
N GLN A 88 -4.80 20.19 -15.73
CA GLN A 88 -5.87 19.52 -15.00
C GLN A 88 -5.72 17.99 -14.99
N ALA A 89 -5.13 17.41 -16.04
CA ALA A 89 -4.94 15.96 -16.14
C ALA A 89 -3.81 15.44 -15.24
N THR A 90 -2.71 16.20 -15.16
CA THR A 90 -1.46 15.71 -14.53
C THR A 90 -1.47 15.81 -13.00
N VAL A 91 -2.03 16.89 -12.44
CA VAL A 91 -2.10 17.08 -10.97
C VAL A 91 -2.95 15.99 -10.31
N SER A 92 -4.06 15.59 -10.95
CA SER A 92 -4.95 14.54 -10.44
C SER A 92 -4.28 13.16 -10.43
N LEU A 93 -3.42 12.85 -11.41
CA LEU A 93 -2.81 11.52 -11.54
C LEU A 93 -1.62 11.35 -10.58
N VAL A 94 -0.77 12.37 -10.45
CA VAL A 94 0.35 12.34 -9.51
C VAL A 94 -0.17 12.25 -8.06
N ALA A 95 -1.22 13.03 -7.74
CA ALA A 95 -1.89 12.91 -6.46
C ALA A 95 -2.45 11.48 -6.24
N ALA A 96 -3.02 10.84 -7.28
CA ALA A 96 -3.48 9.44 -7.22
C ALA A 96 -2.41 8.48 -6.73
N LEU A 97 -1.25 8.55 -7.39
CA LEU A 97 -0.15 7.63 -7.21
C LEU A 97 0.51 7.82 -5.84
N LEU A 98 0.58 9.07 -5.36
CA LEU A 98 1.15 9.40 -4.05
C LEU A 98 0.18 9.20 -2.87
N GLY A 99 -0.94 8.50 -3.07
CA GLY A 99 -1.92 8.25 -2.01
C GLY A 99 -2.79 9.46 -1.65
N GLY A 100 -2.78 10.50 -2.49
CA GLY A 100 -3.74 11.59 -2.45
C GLY A 100 -5.14 11.02 -2.68
N SER A 101 -6.00 11.17 -1.66
CA SER A 101 -7.38 10.68 -1.67
C SER A 101 -8.13 11.23 -2.88
N LEU A 102 -8.30 10.42 -3.92
CA LEU A 102 -8.98 10.86 -5.14
C LEU A 102 -10.49 10.76 -5.06
N ILE A 103 -11.03 10.00 -4.11
CA ILE A 103 -12.46 9.74 -4.08
C ILE A 103 -12.94 9.73 -2.64
N LYS A 104 -13.51 10.87 -2.20
CA LYS A 104 -14.48 10.82 -1.10
C LYS A 104 -15.61 9.89 -1.57
N GLY A 105 -15.63 8.66 -1.04
CA GLY A 105 -16.58 7.64 -1.48
C GLY A 105 -18.01 8.20 -1.47
N ASN A 106 -18.69 8.11 -2.62
CA ASN A 106 -20.07 8.54 -2.74
C ASN A 106 -20.99 7.53 -2.02
N LYS A 107 -22.30 7.83 -1.92
CA LYS A 107 -23.25 6.96 -1.23
C LYS A 107 -23.25 5.53 -1.80
N ALA A 108 -23.12 5.39 -3.12
CA ALA A 108 -23.09 4.09 -3.78
C ALA A 108 -21.81 3.30 -3.44
N THR A 109 -20.63 3.93 -3.48
CA THR A 109 -19.36 3.30 -3.10
C THR A 109 -19.39 2.82 -1.64
N ARG A 110 -19.89 3.64 -0.72
CA ARG A 110 -20.03 3.25 0.70
C ARG A 110 -21.04 2.13 0.90
N TYR A 111 -22.10 2.10 0.08
CA TYR A 111 -23.05 1.00 0.10
C TYR A 111 -22.36 -0.29 -0.36
N GLY A 112 -21.67 -0.27 -1.50
CA GLY A 112 -20.91 -1.42 -2.01
C GLY A 112 -19.94 -1.98 -0.97
N GLN A 113 -19.11 -1.13 -0.36
CA GLN A 113 -18.17 -1.53 0.69
C GLN A 113 -18.82 -2.21 1.90
N ARG A 114 -20.06 -1.82 2.26
CA ARG A 114 -20.79 -2.45 3.38
C ARG A 114 -21.46 -3.76 3.00
N GLN A 115 -21.79 -3.95 1.72
CA GLN A 115 -22.44 -5.15 1.23
C GLN A 115 -21.45 -6.23 0.78
N GLU A 116 -20.20 -5.86 0.49
CA GLU A 116 -19.17 -6.78 0.00
C GLU A 116 -19.02 -8.03 0.87
N GLN A 117 -18.92 -7.88 2.19
CA GLN A 117 -18.83 -9.02 3.13
C GLN A 117 -20.05 -9.94 3.06
N LYS A 118 -21.26 -9.38 2.87
CA LYS A 118 -22.49 -10.17 2.72
C LYS A 118 -22.52 -10.90 1.38
N ALA A 119 -22.13 -10.23 0.30
CA ALA A 119 -22.05 -10.83 -1.02
C ALA A 119 -21.05 -12.00 -1.04
N VAL A 120 -19.90 -11.86 -0.38
CA VAL A 120 -18.92 -12.94 -0.23
C VAL A 120 -19.51 -14.12 0.55
N ALA A 121 -20.22 -13.85 1.66
CA ALA A 121 -20.85 -14.90 2.46
C ALA A 121 -21.93 -15.68 1.67
N GLU A 122 -22.78 -14.97 0.92
CA GLU A 122 -23.81 -15.59 0.07
C GLU A 122 -23.19 -16.38 -1.09
N TYR A 123 -22.16 -15.83 -1.74
CA TYR A 123 -21.41 -16.54 -2.78
C TYR A 123 -20.79 -17.83 -2.25
N LEU A 124 -20.16 -17.78 -1.07
CA LEU A 124 -19.52 -18.94 -0.46
C LEU A 124 -20.56 -20.00 -0.04
N ALA A 125 -21.74 -19.58 0.44
CA ALA A 125 -22.84 -20.50 0.73
C ALA A 125 -23.33 -21.21 -0.54
N LEU A 126 -23.50 -20.46 -1.63
CA LEU A 126 -23.88 -21.01 -2.94
C LEU A 126 -22.81 -21.97 -3.46
N MET A 127 -21.53 -21.59 -3.43
CA MET A 127 -20.46 -22.44 -3.98
C MET A 127 -20.25 -23.71 -3.17
N LYS A 128 -20.46 -23.67 -1.85
CA LYS A 128 -20.33 -24.85 -0.99
C LYS A 128 -21.37 -25.94 -1.28
N SER A 129 -22.50 -25.63 -1.93
CA SER A 129 -23.44 -26.66 -2.35
C SER A 129 -22.86 -27.59 -3.43
N SER A 130 -21.98 -27.06 -4.27
CA SER A 130 -21.38 -27.77 -5.41
C SER A 130 -19.90 -28.13 -5.18
N HIS A 131 -19.21 -27.42 -4.30
CA HIS A 131 -17.77 -27.56 -4.06
C HIS A 131 -17.47 -27.75 -2.57
N LYS A 132 -17.17 -29.00 -2.18
CA LYS A 132 -16.89 -29.39 -0.78
C LYS A 132 -15.65 -28.72 -0.16
N ARG A 133 -14.72 -28.25 -0.98
CA ARG A 133 -13.48 -27.57 -0.57
C ARG A 133 -13.44 -26.13 -1.10
N CYS A 134 -14.51 -25.38 -0.89
CA CYS A 134 -14.56 -23.96 -1.21
C CYS A 134 -14.18 -23.12 0.01
N SER A 135 -13.14 -22.29 -0.14
CA SER A 135 -12.74 -21.25 0.80
C SER A 135 -12.57 -19.94 0.06
N VAL A 136 -12.75 -18.83 0.78
CA VAL A 136 -12.42 -17.49 0.33
C VAL A 136 -11.48 -16.92 1.37
N ASP A 137 -10.38 -16.36 0.90
CA ASP A 137 -9.37 -15.70 1.72
C ASP A 137 -9.28 -14.23 1.32
N GLU A 138 -8.98 -13.36 2.28
CA GLU A 138 -8.65 -11.98 2.02
C GLU A 138 -7.25 -11.89 1.40
N CYS A 139 -7.13 -11.13 0.30
CA CYS A 139 -5.87 -10.86 -0.37
C CYS A 139 -5.34 -9.46 -0.04
N GLY A 140 -4.03 -9.38 0.16
CA GLY A 140 -3.32 -8.11 0.25
C GLY A 140 -2.89 -7.58 -1.11
N LEU A 141 -1.92 -6.65 -1.09
CA LEU A 141 -1.26 -6.16 -2.29
C LEU A 141 -0.43 -7.26 -2.93
N VAL A 142 -0.75 -7.59 -4.17
CA VAL A 142 0.00 -8.52 -5.02
C VAL A 142 0.77 -7.72 -6.05
N ILE A 143 2.07 -7.56 -5.82
CA ILE A 143 3.00 -6.89 -6.74
C ILE A 143 3.33 -7.84 -7.89
N SER A 144 3.35 -7.32 -9.12
CA SER A 144 3.68 -8.09 -10.31
C SER A 144 5.11 -8.65 -10.24
N LYS A 145 5.30 -9.86 -10.76
CA LYS A 145 6.62 -10.50 -10.86
C LYS A 145 7.52 -9.83 -11.89
N GLU A 146 6.91 -9.32 -12.96
CA GLU A 146 7.62 -8.74 -14.10
C GLU A 146 7.80 -7.22 -13.95
N PHE A 147 6.87 -6.57 -13.23
CA PHE A 147 6.80 -5.12 -13.14
C PHE A 147 6.55 -4.67 -11.71
N ASP A 148 7.62 -4.37 -10.96
CA ASP A 148 7.54 -4.00 -9.53
C ASP A 148 6.74 -2.71 -9.25
N TYR A 149 6.41 -1.95 -10.31
CA TYR A 149 5.56 -0.76 -10.25
C TYR A 149 4.08 -1.04 -10.56
N LEU A 150 3.67 -2.30 -10.74
CA LEU A 150 2.29 -2.73 -10.93
C LEU A 150 1.82 -3.62 -9.77
N GLU A 151 0.63 -3.32 -9.23
CA GLU A 151 -0.02 -4.14 -8.20
C GLU A 151 -1.51 -4.34 -8.45
N THR A 152 -2.03 -5.44 -7.89
CA THR A 152 -3.47 -5.73 -7.80
C THR A 152 -3.83 -6.20 -6.40
N SER A 153 -5.10 -6.07 -6.05
CA SER A 153 -5.67 -6.54 -4.79
C SER A 153 -7.13 -6.89 -4.92
#